data_AF-A0AAV0XRL5-F1
#
_entry.id   AF-A0AAV0XRL5-F1
#
_cell.length_a   1.000
_cell.length_b   1.000
_cell.length_c   1.000
_cell.angle_alpha   90.00
_cell.angle_beta   90.00
_cell.angle_gamma   90.00
#
_symmetry.space_group_name_H-M   'P 1'
#
loop_
_entity.id
_entity.type
_entity.pdbx_description
1 polymer ?
#
loop_
_entity_poly.entity_id
_entity_poly.type
_entity_poly.pdbx_seq_one_letter_code
_entity_poly.pdbx_strand_id
1 'polypeptide(L)'
;MHQVRILLDSGSQISAITTDCATRLGLKRNKSHVEVVGLSQQPVSKVKGVTQCDFFPLQSEQPRFKANNVIILSQITGSMPTCSLPATVRTRYQHLVLADPEFDQPGTVDMLIGGDLYPMVLQSKADIIHTPGLPSAMHTNLGWIIVGSIKDSTALPLMSLTISTVPVLNETLQRFWNCSSTLDHRRRTMRGVVL
;
A
#
# COMPACT_ATOMS: atom_id res chain seq x y z
N MET A 1 1.52 -18.18 16.87
CA MET A 1 0.86 -16.92 16.40
C MET A 1 1.52 -16.53 15.09
N HIS A 2 0.77 -16.21 14.04
CA HIS A 2 1.32 -15.91 12.72
C HIS A 2 1.47 -14.40 12.54
N GLN A 3 2.65 -13.95 12.12
CA GLN A 3 2.86 -12.56 11.71
C GLN A 3 2.31 -12.35 10.30
N VAL A 4 1.78 -11.16 10.05
CA VAL A 4 1.12 -10.74 8.82
C VAL A 4 1.64 -9.35 8.47
N ARG A 5 2.19 -9.18 7.26
CA ARG A 5 2.66 -7.87 6.80
C ARG A 5 1.50 -7.11 6.15
N ILE A 6 1.17 -5.95 6.71
CA ILE A 6 -0.01 -5.16 6.32
C ILE A 6 0.42 -3.89 5.59
N LEU A 7 -0.20 -3.62 4.44
CA LEU A 7 -0.12 -2.34 3.74
C LEU A 7 -1.34 -1.47 4.11
N LEU A 8 -1.11 -0.25 4.58
CA LEU A 8 -2.18 0.73 4.77
C LEU A 8 -2.34 1.56 3.49
N ASP A 9 -3.53 1.56 2.90
CA ASP A 9 -3.81 2.26 1.65
C ASP A 9 -5.16 2.98 1.74
N SER A 10 -5.12 4.29 1.97
CA SER A 10 -6.32 5.13 1.99
C SER A 10 -6.96 5.30 0.60
N GLY A 11 -6.25 4.97 -0.48
CA GLY A 11 -6.77 5.04 -1.85
C GLY A 11 -7.64 3.84 -2.24
N SER A 12 -7.55 2.74 -1.48
CA SER A 12 -8.40 1.57 -1.65
C SER A 12 -9.69 1.73 -0.85
N GLN A 13 -10.84 1.37 -1.43
CA GLN A 13 -12.13 1.43 -0.71
C GLN A 13 -12.34 0.24 0.24
N ILE A 14 -11.65 -0.87 -0.02
CA ILE A 14 -11.85 -2.17 0.63
C ILE A 14 -10.54 -2.72 1.17
N SER A 15 -10.65 -3.56 2.19
CA SER A 15 -9.53 -4.35 2.70
C SER A 15 -9.45 -5.71 2.00
N ALA A 16 -8.23 -6.20 1.81
CA ALA A 16 -7.96 -7.45 1.12
C ALA A 16 -6.87 -8.27 1.81
N ILE A 17 -6.90 -9.59 1.65
CA ILE A 17 -5.90 -10.53 2.15
C ILE A 17 -5.49 -11.48 1.03
N THR A 18 -4.23 -11.90 1.01
CA THR A 18 -3.76 -12.88 0.04
C THR A 18 -4.34 -14.27 0.35
N THR A 19 -4.52 -15.07 -0.69
CA THR A 19 -5.00 -16.45 -0.58
C THR A 19 -4.04 -17.29 0.26
N ASP A 20 -2.73 -17.05 0.10
CA ASP A 20 -1.67 -17.73 0.85
C ASP A 20 -1.75 -17.39 2.35
N CYS A 21 -1.93 -16.12 2.70
CA CYS A 21 -2.10 -15.70 4.09
C CYS A 21 -3.39 -16.27 4.68
N ALA A 22 -4.53 -16.16 3.98
CA ALA A 22 -5.80 -16.71 4.45
C ALA A 22 -5.72 -18.23 4.70
N THR A 23 -5.03 -18.96 3.82
CA THR A 23 -4.82 -20.42 3.97
C THR A 23 -3.89 -20.72 5.14
N ARG A 24 -2.77 -19.99 5.26
CA ARG A 24 -1.80 -20.13 6.35
C ARG A 24 -2.43 -19.88 7.72
N LEU A 25 -3.37 -18.94 7.80
CA LEU A 25 -4.13 -18.62 9.01
C LEU A 25 -5.34 -19.55 9.25
N GLY A 26 -5.66 -20.45 8.32
CA GLY A 26 -6.83 -21.34 8.42
C GLY A 26 -8.16 -20.60 8.35
N LEU A 27 -8.22 -19.44 7.70
CA LEU A 27 -9.44 -18.63 7.65
C LEU A 27 -10.52 -19.25 6.76
N LYS A 28 -11.77 -19.18 7.22
CA LYS A 28 -12.92 -19.67 6.46
C LYS A 28 -13.20 -18.76 5.27
N ARG A 29 -13.11 -19.33 4.07
CA ARG A 29 -13.51 -18.68 2.83
C ARG A 29 -15.00 -18.83 2.57
N ASN A 30 -15.72 -17.72 2.44
CA ASN A 30 -17.11 -17.68 2.01
C ASN A 30 -17.20 -17.23 0.54
N LYS A 31 -18.21 -17.73 -0.17
CA LYS A 31 -18.51 -17.24 -1.53
C LYS A 31 -18.90 -15.77 -1.47
N SER A 32 -18.42 -15.00 -2.44
CA SER A 32 -18.73 -13.59 -2.58
C SER A 32 -19.08 -13.30 -4.05
N HIS A 33 -20.04 -12.40 -4.25
CA HIS A 33 -20.38 -11.84 -5.56
C HIS A 33 -19.77 -10.45 -5.75
N VAL A 34 -18.87 -10.01 -4.84
CA VAL A 34 -18.20 -8.71 -4.93
C VAL A 34 -17.23 -8.72 -6.10
N GLU A 35 -17.45 -7.82 -7.05
CA GLU A 35 -16.50 -7.47 -8.08
C GLU A 35 -15.55 -6.39 -7.55
N VAL A 36 -14.25 -6.65 -7.66
CA VAL A 36 -13.23 -5.66 -7.31
C VAL A 36 -12.67 -5.08 -8.58
N VAL A 37 -12.66 -3.76 -8.68
CA VAL A 37 -12.17 -3.02 -9.83
C VAL A 37 -10.92 -2.25 -9.42
N GLY A 38 -9.85 -2.38 -10.21
CA GLY A 38 -8.60 -1.66 -9.98
C GLY A 38 -8.67 -0.21 -10.44
N LEU A 39 -7.61 0.55 -10.17
CA LEU A 39 -7.51 1.95 -10.55
C LEU A 39 -7.68 2.20 -12.06
N SER A 40 -7.34 1.21 -12.91
CA SER A 40 -7.55 1.25 -14.36
C SER A 40 -8.99 0.98 -14.82
N GLN A 41 -9.95 0.89 -13.88
CA GLN A 41 -11.34 0.49 -14.14
C GLN A 41 -11.45 -0.91 -14.77
N GLN A 42 -10.40 -1.72 -14.63
CA GLN A 42 -10.41 -3.11 -15.06
C GLN A 42 -10.75 -4.01 -13.86
N PRO A 43 -11.61 -5.02 -14.04
CA PRO A 43 -11.86 -6.01 -13.01
C PRO A 43 -10.54 -6.65 -12.57
N VAL A 44 -10.33 -6.73 -11.26
CA VAL A 44 -9.22 -7.48 -10.69
C VAL A 44 -9.54 -8.94 -10.90
N SER A 45 -8.94 -9.51 -11.95
CA SER A 45 -9.05 -10.94 -12.20
C SER A 45 -8.57 -11.70 -10.96
N LYS A 46 -9.42 -12.59 -10.43
CA LYS A 46 -9.17 -13.53 -9.29
C LYS A 46 -9.56 -13.06 -7.88
N VAL A 47 -10.74 -12.44 -7.69
CA VAL A 47 -11.41 -12.50 -6.38
C VAL A 47 -11.72 -13.97 -6.05
N LYS A 48 -11.22 -14.47 -4.91
CA LYS A 48 -11.39 -15.87 -4.49
C LYS A 48 -12.51 -16.07 -3.47
N GLY A 49 -13.09 -14.99 -2.96
CA GLY A 49 -14.15 -15.00 -1.96
C GLY A 49 -13.94 -13.89 -0.93
N VAL A 50 -14.63 -14.01 0.19
CA VAL A 50 -14.47 -13.13 1.35
C VAL A 50 -14.17 -13.94 2.60
N THR A 51 -13.49 -13.32 3.55
CA THR A 51 -13.24 -13.88 4.88
C THR A 51 -13.48 -12.82 5.95
N GLN A 52 -13.37 -13.26 7.20
CA GLN A 52 -13.27 -12.39 8.37
C GLN A 52 -12.04 -12.80 9.19
N CYS A 53 -11.39 -11.83 9.83
CA CYS A 53 -10.28 -12.08 10.74
C CYS A 53 -10.19 -10.97 11.79
N ASP A 54 -9.51 -11.28 12.88
CA ASP A 54 -9.13 -10.30 13.89
C ASP A 54 -7.61 -10.11 13.85
N PHE A 55 -7.15 -8.87 14.06
CA PHE A 55 -5.72 -8.55 14.12
C PHE A 55 -5.45 -7.53 15.23
N PHE A 56 -4.19 -7.43 15.64
CA PHE A 56 -3.71 -6.56 16.71
C PHE A 56 -2.22 -6.24 16.50
N PRO A 57 -1.66 -5.26 17.21
CA PRO A 57 -0.26 -4.86 17.05
C PRO A 57 0.74 -5.99 17.31
N LEU A 58 1.92 -5.93 16.71
CA LEU A 58 2.96 -6.96 16.92
C LEU A 58 3.44 -7.02 18.37
N GLN A 59 3.49 -5.86 19.05
CA GLN A 59 4.03 -5.73 20.41
C GLN A 59 2.96 -5.76 21.52
N SER A 60 1.68 -5.90 21.16
CA SER A 60 0.56 -5.83 22.12
C SER A 60 -0.66 -6.56 21.59
N GLU A 61 -1.39 -7.29 22.43
CA GLU A 61 -2.68 -7.91 22.04
C GLU A 61 -3.85 -6.91 21.95
N GLN A 62 -3.59 -5.64 22.27
CA GLN A 62 -4.57 -4.55 22.24
C GLN A 62 -4.03 -3.30 21.53
N PRO A 63 -4.90 -2.52 20.85
CA PRO A 63 -6.32 -2.81 20.60
C PRO A 63 -6.50 -3.94 19.58
N ARG A 64 -7.60 -4.68 19.70
CA ARG A 64 -7.98 -5.72 18.75
C ARG A 64 -8.94 -5.17 17.69
N PHE A 65 -8.59 -5.35 16.43
CA PHE A 65 -9.38 -4.93 15.28
C PHE A 65 -10.14 -6.11 14.70
N LYS A 66 -11.40 -5.89 14.34
CA LYS A 66 -12.25 -6.88 13.66
C LYS A 66 -12.38 -6.50 12.19
N ALA A 67 -11.85 -7.33 11.30
CA ALA A 67 -11.94 -7.17 9.87
C ALA A 67 -13.02 -8.11 9.33
N ASN A 68 -14.17 -7.53 8.95
CA ASN A 68 -15.27 -8.26 8.32
C ASN A 68 -15.21 -8.06 6.81
N ASN A 69 -15.69 -9.04 6.04
CA ASN A 69 -15.80 -8.96 4.57
C ASN A 69 -14.47 -8.65 3.85
N VAL A 70 -13.34 -9.14 4.38
CA VAL A 70 -12.02 -8.97 3.78
C VAL A 70 -11.95 -9.76 2.48
N ILE A 71 -11.64 -9.10 1.37
CA ILE A 71 -11.59 -9.75 0.06
C ILE A 71 -10.36 -10.63 -0.06
N ILE A 72 -10.53 -11.86 -0.53
CA ILE A 72 -9.41 -12.76 -0.78
C ILE A 72 -8.92 -12.57 -2.23
N LEU A 73 -7.68 -12.13 -2.38
CA LEU A 73 -7.00 -11.97 -3.67
C LEU A 73 -5.83 -12.96 -3.80
N SER A 74 -5.38 -13.27 -5.02
CA SER A 74 -4.15 -14.06 -5.18
C SER A 74 -2.90 -13.26 -4.83
N GLN A 75 -2.91 -11.97 -5.14
CA GLN A 75 -1.81 -11.05 -4.89
C GLN A 75 -2.39 -9.65 -4.67
N ILE A 76 -1.77 -8.87 -3.79
CA ILE A 76 -2.14 -7.47 -3.51
C ILE A 76 -1.19 -6.53 -4.25
N THR A 77 0.12 -6.73 -4.04
CA THR A 77 1.19 -5.94 -4.67
C THR A 77 2.46 -6.80 -4.79
N GLY A 78 3.51 -6.24 -5.40
CA GLY A 78 4.86 -6.81 -5.34
C GLY A 78 5.48 -6.69 -3.95
N SER A 79 6.74 -7.07 -3.81
CA SER A 79 7.46 -6.89 -2.53
C SER A 79 7.55 -5.41 -2.16
N MET A 80 7.36 -5.13 -0.88
CA MET A 80 7.47 -3.80 -0.29
C MET A 80 8.46 -3.82 0.88
N PRO A 81 9.42 -2.88 0.93
CA PRO A 81 9.86 -2.05 -0.19
C PRO A 81 10.34 -2.91 -1.38
N THR A 82 10.42 -2.33 -2.57
CA THR A 82 10.83 -3.07 -3.79
C THR A 82 12.30 -3.51 -3.74
N CYS A 83 13.13 -2.78 -3.01
CA CYS A 83 14.52 -3.11 -2.69
C CYS A 83 14.82 -2.72 -1.24
N SER A 84 15.89 -3.26 -0.66
CA SER A 84 16.29 -2.88 0.71
C SER A 84 16.56 -1.39 0.79
N LEU A 85 16.10 -0.75 1.86
CA LEU A 85 16.36 0.66 2.10
C LEU A 85 17.81 0.86 2.61
N PRO A 86 18.41 2.03 2.37
CA PRO A 86 19.72 2.36 2.93
C PRO A 86 19.72 2.23 4.47
N ALA A 87 20.82 1.74 5.04
CA ALA A 87 20.97 1.56 6.48
C ALA A 87 20.75 2.86 7.28
N THR A 88 21.02 4.02 6.67
CA THR A 88 20.75 5.34 7.25
C THR A 88 19.29 5.55 7.62
N VAL A 89 18.35 4.99 6.85
CA VAL A 89 16.90 5.03 7.14
C VAL A 89 16.61 4.22 8.40
N ARG A 90 17.17 3.00 8.51
CA ARG A 90 17.01 2.15 9.69
C ARG A 90 17.56 2.85 10.93
N THR A 91 18.77 3.38 10.87
CA THR A 91 19.39 4.12 11.98
C THR A 91 18.54 5.32 12.40
N ARG A 92 17.94 6.05 11.45
CA ARG A 92 17.10 7.22 11.74
C ARG A 92 15.88 6.86 12.61
N TYR A 93 15.29 5.68 12.40
CA TYR A 93 14.03 5.26 13.01
C TYR A 93 14.17 4.14 14.05
N GLN A 94 15.38 3.68 14.36
CA GLN A 94 15.64 2.57 15.29
C GLN A 94 15.14 2.79 16.73
N HIS A 95 14.87 4.04 17.11
CA HIS A 95 14.38 4.42 18.44
C HIS A 95 12.86 4.27 18.58
N LEU A 96 12.15 3.91 17.49
CA LEU A 96 10.70 3.77 17.46
C LEU A 96 10.29 2.30 17.65
N VAL A 97 9.12 2.10 18.27
CA VAL A 97 8.46 0.78 18.30
C VAL A 97 7.71 0.60 16.98
N LEU A 98 8.39 -0.01 16.00
CA LEU A 98 7.90 -0.15 14.64
C LEU A 98 6.83 -1.25 14.54
N ALA A 99 5.75 -0.98 13.78
CA ALA A 99 4.73 -1.98 13.47
C ALA A 99 5.29 -3.13 12.62
N ASP A 100 6.31 -2.84 11.82
CA ASP A 100 7.09 -3.80 11.02
C ASP A 100 8.59 -3.62 11.32
N PRO A 101 9.21 -4.50 12.13
CA PRO A 101 10.64 -4.44 12.43
C PRO A 101 11.56 -4.64 11.22
N GLU A 102 11.03 -5.16 10.11
CA GLU A 102 11.71 -5.42 8.85
C GLU A 102 11.20 -4.48 7.73
N PHE A 103 10.69 -3.29 8.09
CA PHE A 103 10.18 -2.30 7.14
C PHE A 103 11.17 -1.90 6.04
N ASP A 104 12.47 -2.05 6.30
CA ASP A 104 13.56 -1.69 5.40
C ASP A 104 13.97 -2.83 4.47
N GLN A 105 13.39 -4.03 4.61
CA GLN A 105 13.71 -5.21 3.79
C GLN A 105 12.53 -5.59 2.88
N PRO A 106 12.78 -5.93 1.60
CA PRO A 106 11.73 -6.38 0.71
C PRO A 106 11.01 -7.61 1.25
N GLY A 107 9.68 -7.53 1.28
CA GLY A 107 8.88 -8.70 1.64
C GLY A 107 7.48 -8.61 1.07
N THR A 108 6.81 -9.76 1.04
CA THR A 108 5.45 -9.90 0.54
C THR A 108 4.46 -9.21 1.47
N VAL A 109 3.49 -8.50 0.89
CA VAL A 109 2.34 -7.98 1.62
C VAL A 109 1.27 -9.06 1.70
N ASP A 110 0.88 -9.41 2.93
CA ASP A 110 -0.15 -10.42 3.19
C ASP A 110 -1.56 -9.82 3.18
N MET A 111 -1.70 -8.58 3.65
CA MET A 111 -3.00 -7.91 3.80
C MET A 111 -2.89 -6.42 3.44
N LEU A 112 -3.96 -5.87 2.87
CA LEU A 112 -4.16 -4.46 2.61
C LEU A 112 -5.33 -3.98 3.46
N ILE A 113 -5.14 -2.86 4.15
CA ILE A 113 -6.19 -2.14 4.88
C ILE A 113 -6.60 -0.92 4.05
N GLY A 114 -7.83 -0.97 3.54
CA GLY A 114 -8.48 0.09 2.78
C GLY A 114 -9.34 0.99 3.64
N GLY A 115 -10.03 1.96 3.04
CA GLY A 115 -10.87 2.96 3.71
C GLY A 115 -11.98 2.39 4.61
N ASP A 116 -12.38 1.13 4.42
CA ASP A 116 -13.28 0.39 5.29
C ASP A 116 -12.73 0.15 6.71
N LEU A 117 -11.41 0.02 6.85
CA LEU A 117 -10.73 -0.22 8.13
C LEU A 117 -9.65 0.83 8.46
N TYR A 118 -9.18 1.60 7.48
CA TYR A 118 -8.10 2.56 7.60
C TYR A 118 -8.30 3.57 8.73
N PRO A 119 -9.50 4.19 8.92
CA PRO A 119 -9.70 5.13 10.01
C PRO A 119 -9.56 4.51 11.40
N MET A 120 -9.83 3.21 11.56
CA MET A 120 -9.76 2.52 12.85
C MET A 120 -8.32 2.29 13.30
N VAL A 121 -7.40 2.08 12.37
CA VAL A 121 -5.99 1.84 12.70
C VAL A 121 -5.22 3.12 12.98
N LEU A 122 -5.75 4.28 12.60
CA LEU A 122 -5.16 5.57 12.92
C LEU A 122 -5.42 5.99 14.37
N GLN A 123 -4.46 6.72 14.93
CA GLN A 123 -4.67 7.44 16.18
C GLN A 123 -5.45 8.73 15.91
N SER A 124 -6.30 9.14 16.86
CA SER A 124 -7.05 10.40 16.76
C SER A 124 -6.15 11.63 16.63
N LYS A 125 -4.92 11.54 17.15
CA LYS A 125 -3.83 12.51 16.98
C LYS A 125 -2.54 11.75 16.70
N ALA A 126 -2.36 11.36 15.44
CA ALA A 126 -1.16 10.65 15.02
C ALA A 126 0.06 11.58 15.03
N ASP A 127 1.11 11.18 15.75
CA ASP A 127 2.41 11.84 15.67
C ASP A 127 3.07 11.51 14.33
N ILE A 128 3.68 12.53 13.70
CA ILE A 128 4.42 12.39 12.44
C ILE A 128 5.83 12.93 12.63
N ILE A 129 6.83 12.09 12.35
CA ILE A 129 8.24 12.48 12.32
C ILE A 129 8.65 12.58 10.86
N HIS A 130 8.80 13.81 10.37
CA HIS A 130 9.28 14.08 9.02
C HIS A 130 10.77 14.45 9.03
N THR A 131 11.54 13.83 8.13
CA THR A 131 12.93 14.23 7.87
C THR A 131 13.07 14.49 6.37
N PRO A 132 13.45 15.71 5.94
CA PRO A 132 13.59 16.01 4.52
C PRO A 132 14.54 15.03 3.82
N GLY A 133 14.08 14.46 2.70
CA GLY A 133 14.85 13.50 1.91
C GLY A 133 14.67 12.03 2.32
N LEU A 134 14.06 11.77 3.48
CA LEU A 134 13.74 10.43 3.96
C LEU A 134 12.21 10.20 4.00
N PRO A 135 11.76 8.94 4.00
CA PRO A 135 10.39 8.57 4.35
C PRO A 135 10.04 9.13 5.74
N SER A 136 8.78 9.45 5.99
CA SER A 136 8.31 9.91 7.30
C SER A 136 7.91 8.73 8.17
N ALA A 137 8.03 8.85 9.49
CA ALA A 137 7.41 7.90 10.42
C ALA A 137 6.05 8.45 10.89
N MET A 138 5.03 7.60 10.93
CA MET A 138 3.69 7.94 11.43
C MET A 138 3.29 6.96 12.53
N HIS A 139 2.81 7.47 13.66
CA HIS A 139 2.34 6.65 14.76
C HIS A 139 0.89 6.20 14.52
N THR A 140 0.65 4.89 14.57
CA THR A 140 -0.68 4.28 14.42
C THR A 140 -1.01 3.43 15.63
N ASN A 141 -2.26 2.95 15.72
CA ASN A 141 -2.64 1.99 16.75
C ASN A 141 -1.93 0.63 16.60
N LEU A 142 -1.27 0.37 15.46
CA LEU A 142 -0.47 -0.84 15.21
C LEU A 142 1.02 -0.66 15.54
N GLY A 143 1.45 0.54 15.92
CA GLY A 143 2.86 0.92 16.08
C GLY A 143 3.29 1.98 15.06
N TRP A 144 4.58 2.30 15.04
CA TRP A 144 5.14 3.26 14.09
C TRP A 144 5.30 2.63 12.71
N ILE A 145 4.76 3.27 11.69
CA ILE A 145 4.93 2.88 10.29
C ILE A 145 5.81 3.89 9.56
N ILE A 146 6.46 3.44 8.49
CA ILE A 146 7.30 4.28 7.63
C ILE A 146 6.57 4.51 6.30
N VAL A 147 6.39 5.78 5.92
CA VAL A 147 5.56 6.20 4.79
C VAL A 147 6.31 7.19 3.91
N GLY A 148 6.25 6.98 2.59
CA GLY A 148 6.84 7.85 1.58
C GLY A 148 8.12 7.28 0.96
N SER A 149 8.77 8.09 0.14
CA SER A 149 9.95 7.71 -0.63
C SER A 149 11.22 8.40 -0.15
N ILE A 150 12.36 7.80 -0.47
CA ILE A 150 13.69 8.42 -0.31
C ILE A 150 13.94 9.30 -1.54
N LYS A 151 14.58 10.46 -1.37
CA LYS A 151 14.91 11.39 -2.47
C LYS A 151 16.20 11.05 -3.22
N ASP A 152 16.77 9.85 -3.06
CA ASP A 152 18.09 9.56 -3.65
C ASP A 152 18.01 9.28 -5.16
N SER A 153 18.64 10.19 -5.90
CA SER A 153 18.69 10.37 -7.34
C SER A 153 19.53 9.35 -8.11
N THR A 154 19.37 8.05 -7.87
CA THR A 154 20.01 7.02 -8.71
C THR A 154 18.99 6.02 -9.24
N ALA A 155 18.43 6.37 -10.40
CA ALA A 155 17.94 5.50 -11.47
C ALA A 155 17.46 4.07 -11.08
N LEU A 156 16.49 3.96 -10.17
CA LEU A 156 15.59 2.83 -10.18
C LEU A 156 14.39 3.19 -11.07
N PRO A 157 13.83 2.26 -11.86
CA PRO A 157 12.62 2.55 -12.60
C PRO A 157 11.55 2.95 -11.60
N LEU A 158 11.08 4.20 -11.71
CA LEU A 158 9.93 4.68 -10.96
C LEU A 158 8.79 3.68 -11.20
N MET A 159 8.37 2.93 -10.18
CA MET A 159 7.11 2.22 -10.24
C MET A 159 6.01 3.27 -10.12
N SER A 160 5.67 3.86 -11.26
CA SER A 160 4.49 4.70 -11.40
C SER A 160 3.28 3.79 -11.57
N LEU A 161 2.24 3.99 -10.75
CA LEU A 161 0.91 3.46 -11.09
C LEU A 161 0.38 4.27 -12.28
N THR A 162 0.74 3.87 -13.50
CA THR A 162 0.14 4.41 -14.72
C THR A 162 -1.20 3.73 -14.96
N ILE A 163 -2.28 4.49 -14.79
CA ILE A 163 -3.60 4.11 -15.28
C ILE A 163 -3.61 4.34 -16.80
N SER A 164 -3.20 3.34 -17.58
CA SER A 164 -3.44 3.35 -19.02
C SER A 164 -4.70 2.53 -19.31
N THR A 165 -5.75 3.21 -19.75
CA THR A 165 -6.97 2.58 -20.30
C THR A 165 -6.85 2.27 -21.79
N VAL A 166 -5.66 2.41 -22.38
CA VAL A 166 -5.48 2.31 -23.83
C VAL A 166 -5.17 0.86 -24.24
N PRO A 167 -5.98 0.23 -25.12
CA PRO A 167 -5.59 -1.02 -25.74
C PRO A 167 -4.49 -0.79 -26.76
N VAL A 168 -3.46 -1.66 -26.71
CA VAL A 168 -2.39 -1.85 -27.70
C VAL A 168 -1.46 -0.63 -27.94
N LEU A 169 -0.27 -0.75 -27.36
CA LEU A 169 0.84 0.21 -27.31
C LEU A 169 1.38 0.71 -28.68
N ASN A 170 1.00 0.07 -29.79
CA ASN A 170 1.71 0.25 -31.06
C ASN A 170 1.27 1.49 -31.87
N GLU A 171 -0.01 1.90 -31.79
CA GLU A 171 -0.49 3.08 -32.54
C GLU A 171 -0.14 4.40 -31.86
N THR A 172 0.02 4.40 -30.52
CA THR A 172 0.20 5.64 -29.75
C THR A 172 1.65 6.15 -29.81
N LEU A 173 2.65 5.27 -29.96
CA LEU A 173 4.05 5.66 -30.08
C LEU A 173 4.33 6.48 -31.36
N GLN A 174 3.64 6.18 -32.47
CA GLN A 174 3.79 6.95 -33.71
C GLN A 174 3.27 8.39 -33.59
N ARG A 175 2.24 8.63 -32.77
CA ARG A 175 1.71 10.00 -32.54
C ARG A 175 2.58 10.78 -31.57
N PHE A 176 3.19 10.11 -30.60
CA PHE A 176 4.04 10.74 -29.59
C PHE A 176 5.27 11.42 -30.22
N TRP A 177 5.86 10.83 -31.27
CA TRP A 177 7.02 11.40 -31.97
C TRP A 177 6.69 12.60 -32.86
N ASN A 178 5.43 12.83 -33.22
CA ASN A 178 5.01 13.99 -34.03
C ASN A 178 4.70 15.24 -33.20
N CYS A 179 4.68 15.14 -31.86
CA CYS A 179 4.43 16.26 -30.95
C CYS A 179 5.62 16.51 -30.02
N SER A 180 6.82 16.67 -30.58
CA SER A 180 7.96 17.25 -29.87
C SER A 180 8.14 18.70 -30.28
N SER A 181 7.22 19.57 -29.86
CA SER A 181 7.43 21.02 -29.90
C SER A 181 6.80 21.70 -28.68
N THR A 182 7.70 22.30 -27.89
CA THR A 182 7.52 23.22 -26.75
C THR A 182 6.81 22.71 -25.50
N LEU A 183 7.60 22.14 -24.57
CA LEU A 183 7.27 22.12 -23.14
C LEU A 183 7.69 23.47 -22.52
N ASP A 184 6.72 24.37 -22.36
CA ASP A 184 6.84 25.54 -21.47
C ASP A 184 6.63 25.05 -20.02
N HIS A 185 7.66 25.08 -19.18
CA HIS A 185 7.60 24.67 -17.77
C HIS A 185 6.92 25.75 -16.91
N ARG A 186 5.64 26.02 -17.16
CA ARG A 186 4.82 26.78 -16.21
C ARG A 186 4.24 25.83 -15.17
N ARG A 187 4.72 25.91 -13.92
CA ARG A 187 4.05 25.30 -12.78
C ARG A 187 2.68 25.96 -12.61
N ARG A 188 1.61 25.23 -12.95
CA ARG A 188 0.24 25.67 -12.70
C ARG A 188 -0.17 25.27 -11.29
N THR A 189 -0.64 26.22 -10.50
CA THR A 189 -1.17 25.96 -9.16
C THR A 189 -2.60 25.43 -9.29
N MET A 190 -2.88 24.24 -8.73
CA MET A 190 -4.23 23.68 -8.65
C MET A 190 -4.76 23.82 -7.22
N ARG A 191 -6.04 24.15 -7.08
CA ARG A 191 -6.80 23.97 -5.83
C ARG A 191 -7.55 22.65 -5.96
N GLY A 192 -7.16 21.65 -5.17
CA GLY A 192 -7.82 20.36 -5.12
C GLY A 192 -8.78 20.27 -3.93
N VAL A 193 -9.85 19.50 -4.09
CA VAL A 193 -10.65 18.97 -2.97
C VAL A 193 -10.12 17.56 -2.68
N VAL A 194 -9.95 17.22 -1.41
CA VAL A 194 -9.38 15.93 -0.97
C VAL A 194 -10.52 14.98 -0.62
N LEU A 195 -10.42 13.73 -1.10
CA LEU A 195 -11.24 12.59 -0.67
C LEU A 195 -10.44 11.74 0.33
#